data_AF-A0A8T3CUS2-F1
#
_entry.id   AF-A0A8T3CUS2-F1
#
_cell.length_a   1.000
_cell.length_b   1.000
_cell.length_c   1.000
_cell.angle_alpha   90.00
_cell.angle_beta   90.00
_cell.angle_gamma   90.00
#
_symmetry.space_group_name_H-M   'P 1'
#
loop_
_entity.id
_entity.type
_entity.pdbx_description
1 polymer ?
#
loop_
_entity_poly.entity_id
_entity_poly.type
_entity_poly.pdbx_seq_one_letter_code
_entity_poly.pdbx_strand_id
1 'polypeptide(L)'
;MEAGGQFIITLTLLTGLCSGQNALPPGPVNGSVGGSVMFNTDIGSEGPFIAISWSVNNGSGPVPVASVAPGGTNEGPGYEGRVSVNTITGSLELKQLTLGDTGTYTVNLIQNTGGQLTGDTTLNVYERISGAEITGPSETLIAGISSANLSCQAAAGTSISREWLKGDQPLSPSNRITFSEDKSTVFISPVESSDNGEYQCRLSNPVSTDTASYTLTVNYGPEDVLIKGVTEVEVGKMVELICSAKSEPPANFSWTTNGTDTSVTTAKYIIYNATYDDSGNYTCVAENAVTGLSRSSAVQVLTVGREGGPVSVSGPPLGAILGGVFGSLGCVGLAVAVAVMVMKTKRRPSPPSRDTQTAVYENAGPMGPSAEYGNLSGTVAGQPSSGDADRPYEELQFKHSETYCNFIKK
;
A
#
# COMPACT_ATOMS: atom_id res chain seq x y z
N MET A 1 -41.92 49.46 46.52
CA MET A 1 -43.17 48.70 46.28
C MET A 1 -43.51 48.89 44.83
N GLU A 2 -43.55 47.77 44.09
CA GLU A 2 -44.32 47.51 42.84
C GLU A 2 -44.16 48.48 41.64
N ALA A 3 -44.06 48.05 40.39
CA ALA A 3 -44.17 46.74 39.77
C ALA A 3 -43.42 46.78 38.43
N GLY A 4 -42.81 45.65 38.07
CA GLY A 4 -42.25 45.43 36.74
C GLY A 4 -43.34 45.21 35.70
N GLY A 5 -43.17 45.83 34.54
CA GLY A 5 -43.91 45.52 33.32
C GLY A 5 -42.91 45.15 32.23
N GLN A 6 -42.60 43.85 32.13
CA GLN A 6 -41.78 43.31 31.05
C GLN A 6 -42.72 42.89 29.92
N PHE A 7 -42.77 43.68 28.85
CA PHE A 7 -43.45 43.30 27.62
C PHE A 7 -42.65 42.16 26.97
N ILE A 8 -43.14 40.93 27.09
CA ILE A 8 -42.68 39.81 26.28
C ILE A 8 -43.31 39.97 24.91
N ILE A 9 -42.55 40.50 23.96
CA ILE A 9 -42.87 40.35 22.53
C ILE A 9 -42.45 38.93 22.16
N THR A 10 -43.39 38.00 22.16
CA THR A 10 -43.19 36.70 21.50
C THR A 10 -43.00 36.96 20.01
N LEU A 11 -41.74 36.95 19.57
CA LEU A 11 -41.39 36.92 18.15
C LEU A 11 -41.65 35.50 17.66
N THR A 12 -42.86 35.24 17.19
CA THR A 12 -43.13 34.04 16.41
C THR A 12 -42.33 34.17 15.12
N LEU A 13 -41.20 33.46 15.03
CA LEU A 13 -40.46 33.29 13.78
C LEU A 13 -41.38 32.53 12.81
N LEU A 14 -42.13 33.28 11.99
CA LEU A 14 -42.67 32.75 10.75
C LEU A 14 -41.47 32.52 9.83
N THR A 15 -40.94 31.30 9.82
CA THR A 15 -40.08 30.81 8.73
C THR A 15 -40.96 30.60 7.51
N GLY A 16 -41.43 31.68 6.89
CA GLY A 16 -42.02 31.61 5.56
C GLY A 16 -40.91 31.23 4.58
N LEU A 17 -41.02 30.05 3.98
CA LEU A 17 -40.07 29.56 2.98
C LEU A 17 -40.17 30.45 1.72
N CYS A 18 -39.02 30.93 1.22
CA CYS A 18 -38.95 31.69 -0.03
C CYS A 18 -39.33 30.76 -1.21
N SER A 19 -40.11 31.26 -2.17
CA SER A 19 -40.39 30.56 -3.43
C SER A 19 -39.06 30.20 -4.12
N GLY A 20 -38.82 28.91 -4.41
CA GLY A 20 -37.59 28.42 -5.07
C GLY A 20 -36.63 27.57 -4.22
N GLN A 21 -37.00 27.18 -3.00
CA GLN A 21 -36.19 26.24 -2.20
C GLN A 21 -36.34 24.80 -2.71
N ASN A 22 -35.20 24.11 -2.93
CA ASN A 22 -35.18 22.70 -3.32
C ASN A 22 -35.78 21.85 -2.19
N ALA A 23 -36.86 21.14 -2.49
CA ALA A 23 -37.57 20.31 -1.52
C ALA A 23 -36.82 19.01 -1.16
N LEU A 24 -35.71 18.67 -1.84
CA LEU A 24 -34.91 17.47 -1.60
C LEU A 24 -33.47 17.78 -1.19
N PRO A 25 -32.86 16.96 -0.30
CA PRO A 25 -31.44 17.04 0.03
C PRO A 25 -30.52 16.87 -1.19
N PRO A 26 -29.28 17.39 -1.12
CA PRO A 26 -28.32 17.21 -2.20
C PRO A 26 -27.76 15.79 -2.27
N GLY A 27 -27.59 15.28 -3.50
CA GLY A 27 -26.76 14.11 -3.80
C GLY A 27 -27.50 12.99 -4.55
N PRO A 28 -26.77 11.94 -4.94
CA PRO A 28 -27.41 10.69 -5.31
C PRO A 28 -27.76 9.88 -4.06
N VAL A 29 -28.99 9.40 -3.99
CA VAL A 29 -29.42 8.32 -3.09
C VAL A 29 -28.94 7.00 -3.71
N ASN A 30 -28.33 6.12 -2.92
CA ASN A 30 -27.87 4.82 -3.40
C ASN A 30 -28.78 3.72 -2.84
N GLY A 31 -29.25 2.83 -3.71
CA GLY A 31 -30.07 1.68 -3.36
C GLY A 31 -29.49 0.39 -3.91
N SER A 32 -29.80 -0.74 -3.27
CA SER A 32 -29.45 -2.07 -3.79
C SER A 32 -30.64 -2.71 -4.48
N VAL A 33 -30.41 -3.49 -5.54
CA VAL A 33 -31.45 -4.31 -6.18
C VAL A 33 -32.21 -5.15 -5.14
N GLY A 34 -33.54 -5.21 -5.24
CA GLY A 34 -34.47 -5.84 -4.31
C GLY A 34 -34.72 -5.04 -3.01
N GLY A 35 -33.91 -4.01 -2.73
CA GLY A 35 -34.02 -3.17 -1.55
C GLY A 35 -35.07 -2.07 -1.67
N SER A 36 -35.00 -1.10 -0.76
CA SER A 36 -35.87 0.08 -0.74
C SER A 36 -35.08 1.35 -0.43
N VAL A 37 -35.55 2.48 -0.93
CA VAL A 37 -35.02 3.82 -0.64
C VAL A 37 -36.14 4.75 -0.21
N MET A 38 -35.79 5.76 0.58
CA MET A 38 -36.70 6.80 1.05
C MET A 38 -36.18 8.15 0.58
N PHE A 39 -36.96 8.83 -0.25
CA PHE A 39 -36.73 10.21 -0.64
C PHE A 39 -37.38 11.12 0.40
N ASN A 40 -36.58 11.60 1.35
CA ASN A 40 -37.04 12.51 2.39
C ASN A 40 -37.09 13.93 1.86
N THR A 41 -38.24 14.57 1.97
CA THR A 41 -38.38 16.00 1.70
C THR A 41 -37.79 16.81 2.87
N ASP A 42 -37.04 17.87 2.55
CA ASP A 42 -36.44 18.79 3.52
C ASP A 42 -37.24 20.10 3.57
N ILE A 43 -38.50 19.97 3.97
CA ILE A 43 -39.44 21.08 4.08
C ILE A 43 -39.84 21.20 5.55
N GLY A 44 -39.52 22.34 6.17
CA GLY A 44 -39.56 22.60 7.62
C GLY A 44 -40.96 22.64 8.25
N SER A 45 -41.85 21.73 7.87
CA SER A 45 -43.26 21.56 8.23
C SER A 45 -44.24 22.54 7.57
N GLU A 46 -44.61 22.29 6.32
CA GLU A 46 -45.79 22.90 5.69
C GLU A 46 -46.64 21.84 4.96
N GLY A 47 -47.28 20.96 5.73
CA GLY A 47 -48.46 20.22 5.29
C GLY A 47 -49.75 20.93 5.75
N PRO A 48 -50.90 20.74 5.10
CA PRO A 48 -51.18 19.70 4.11
C PRO A 48 -51.06 20.16 2.65
N PHE A 49 -50.49 19.31 1.80
CA PHE A 49 -50.46 19.47 0.35
C PHE A 49 -51.79 19.03 -0.28
N ILE A 50 -52.26 19.76 -1.29
CA ILE A 50 -53.46 19.38 -2.07
C ILE A 50 -53.12 18.43 -3.21
N ALA A 51 -51.88 18.48 -3.70
CA ALA A 51 -51.36 17.53 -4.67
C ALA A 51 -49.87 17.29 -4.45
N ILE A 52 -49.46 16.04 -4.60
CA ILE A 52 -48.06 15.61 -4.60
C ILE A 52 -47.86 14.83 -5.90
N SER A 53 -46.77 15.09 -6.62
CA SER A 53 -46.40 14.26 -7.78
C SER A 53 -44.91 14.00 -7.82
N TRP A 54 -44.57 12.75 -8.04
CA TRP A 54 -43.22 12.26 -8.27
C TRP A 54 -43.08 11.81 -9.71
N SER A 55 -41.99 12.20 -10.34
CA SER A 55 -41.59 11.72 -11.66
C SER A 55 -40.12 11.36 -11.68
N VAL A 56 -39.73 10.45 -12.55
CA VAL A 56 -38.32 10.11 -12.80
C VAL A 56 -37.94 10.47 -14.23
N ASN A 57 -36.72 10.91 -14.43
CA ASN A 57 -36.13 11.10 -15.75
C ASN A 57 -34.86 10.25 -15.90
N ASN A 58 -34.92 9.29 -16.82
CA ASN A 58 -33.81 8.38 -17.16
C ASN A 58 -33.15 8.76 -18.50
N GLY A 59 -33.37 9.99 -18.99
CA GLY A 59 -32.89 10.47 -20.29
C GLY A 59 -33.91 10.38 -21.43
N SER A 60 -35.05 9.72 -21.20
CA SER A 60 -36.17 9.60 -22.16
C SER A 60 -37.32 10.58 -21.91
N GLY A 61 -37.14 11.51 -20.98
CA GLY A 61 -38.19 12.43 -20.50
C GLY A 61 -38.78 12.01 -19.16
N PRO A 62 -39.63 12.85 -18.56
CA PRO A 62 -40.23 12.60 -17.25
C PRO A 62 -41.31 11.51 -17.34
N VAL A 63 -41.15 10.45 -16.57
CA VAL A 63 -42.11 9.35 -16.38
C VAL A 63 -42.76 9.50 -15.01
N PRO A 64 -44.11 9.46 -14.89
CA PRO A 64 -44.77 9.54 -13.59
C PRO A 64 -44.44 8.31 -12.74
N VAL A 65 -44.10 8.53 -11.46
CA VAL A 65 -43.77 7.49 -10.47
C VAL A 65 -44.93 7.31 -9.49
N ALA A 66 -45.44 8.41 -8.93
CA ALA A 66 -46.60 8.40 -8.05
C ALA A 66 -47.23 9.79 -8.01
N SER A 67 -48.55 9.87 -7.78
CA SER A 67 -49.23 11.13 -7.50
C SER A 67 -50.30 10.95 -6.44
N VAL A 68 -50.47 11.93 -5.56
CA VAL A 68 -51.52 11.99 -4.55
C VAL A 68 -52.38 13.21 -4.84
N ALA A 69 -53.68 13.00 -4.92
CA ALA A 69 -54.70 14.04 -5.08
C ALA A 69 -55.93 13.69 -4.22
N PRO A 70 -56.95 14.55 -4.10
CA PRO A 70 -58.15 14.26 -3.30
C PRO A 70 -58.89 12.95 -3.68
N GLY A 71 -58.64 12.41 -4.87
CA GLY A 71 -59.16 11.12 -5.35
C GLY A 71 -58.36 9.88 -4.93
N GLY A 72 -57.27 10.04 -4.18
CA GLY A 72 -56.39 8.96 -3.74
C GLY A 72 -54.98 9.04 -4.34
N THR A 73 -54.23 7.96 -4.19
CA THR A 73 -52.87 7.80 -4.74
C THR A 73 -52.94 7.05 -6.05
N ASN A 74 -52.35 7.61 -7.11
CA ASN A 74 -52.13 6.94 -8.39
C ASN A 74 -50.65 6.57 -8.51
N GLU A 75 -50.38 5.30 -8.79
CA GLU A 75 -49.03 4.79 -9.03
C GLU A 75 -48.73 4.83 -10.53
N GLY A 76 -47.49 5.19 -10.88
CA GLY A 76 -47.04 5.25 -12.26
C GLY A 76 -46.77 3.88 -12.86
N PRO A 77 -46.74 3.76 -14.21
CA PRO A 77 -46.46 2.51 -14.89
C PRO A 77 -45.07 1.98 -14.54
N GLY A 78 -45.00 0.73 -14.07
CA GLY A 78 -43.76 0.06 -13.62
C GLY A 78 -43.43 0.26 -12.14
N TYR A 79 -44.26 1.03 -11.42
CA TYR A 79 -44.11 1.34 -10.00
C TYR A 79 -45.26 0.77 -9.15
N GLU A 80 -46.18 0.02 -9.75
CA GLU A 80 -47.35 -0.52 -9.08
C GLU A 80 -46.99 -1.45 -7.92
N GLY A 81 -47.55 -1.17 -6.73
CA GLY A 81 -47.28 -1.90 -5.50
C GLY A 81 -45.87 -1.69 -4.93
N ARG A 82 -45.06 -0.80 -5.52
CA ARG A 82 -43.68 -0.54 -5.13
C ARG A 82 -43.48 0.80 -4.47
N VAL A 83 -44.46 1.69 -4.48
CA VAL A 83 -44.35 3.06 -3.98
C VAL A 83 -45.23 3.32 -2.76
N SER A 84 -44.78 4.19 -1.87
CA SER A 84 -45.60 4.73 -0.79
C SER A 84 -45.28 6.20 -0.60
N VAL A 85 -46.29 7.07 -0.69
CA VAL A 85 -46.14 8.51 -0.53
C VAL A 85 -46.66 8.93 0.83
N ASN A 86 -45.82 9.58 1.63
CA ASN A 86 -46.25 10.23 2.85
C ASN A 86 -46.97 11.53 2.51
N THR A 87 -48.28 11.59 2.75
CA THR A 87 -49.12 12.74 2.38
C THR A 87 -48.89 13.98 3.23
N ILE A 88 -48.25 13.83 4.39
CA ILE A 88 -47.93 14.94 5.30
C ILE A 88 -46.63 15.62 4.87
N THR A 89 -45.60 14.85 4.53
CA THR A 89 -44.27 15.37 4.19
C THR A 89 -44.03 15.48 2.69
N GLY A 90 -44.74 14.73 1.86
CA GLY A 90 -44.44 14.57 0.44
C GLY A 90 -43.34 13.56 0.14
N SER A 91 -42.76 12.91 1.16
CA SER A 91 -41.70 11.90 1.01
C SER A 91 -42.19 10.67 0.25
N LEU A 92 -41.31 10.06 -0.56
CA LEU A 92 -41.58 8.84 -1.32
C LEU A 92 -40.71 7.69 -0.81
N GLU A 93 -41.33 6.56 -0.47
CA GLU A 93 -40.65 5.28 -0.31
C GLU A 93 -40.80 4.48 -1.61
N LEU A 94 -39.69 4.01 -2.18
CA LEU A 94 -39.67 3.11 -3.33
C LEU A 94 -39.05 1.76 -2.93
N LYS A 95 -39.77 0.67 -3.17
CA LYS A 95 -39.44 -0.72 -2.78
C LYS A 95 -39.10 -1.59 -3.98
N GLN A 96 -38.50 -2.75 -3.70
CA GLN A 96 -38.18 -3.78 -4.68
C GLN A 96 -37.37 -3.20 -5.86
N LEU A 97 -36.31 -2.46 -5.54
CA LEU A 97 -35.51 -1.74 -6.53
C LEU A 97 -34.96 -2.66 -7.63
N THR A 98 -34.86 -2.11 -8.82
CA THR A 98 -34.29 -2.71 -10.03
C THR A 98 -33.27 -1.73 -10.62
N LEU A 99 -32.36 -2.22 -11.45
CA LEU A 99 -31.36 -1.34 -12.10
C LEU A 99 -32.01 -0.23 -12.95
N GLY A 100 -33.21 -0.50 -13.50
CA GLY A 100 -33.97 0.45 -14.31
C GLY A 100 -34.58 1.62 -13.53
N ASP A 101 -34.64 1.54 -12.19
CA ASP A 101 -35.14 2.65 -11.37
C ASP A 101 -34.08 3.76 -11.19
N THR A 102 -32.86 3.57 -11.71
CA THR A 102 -31.79 4.59 -11.71
C THR A 102 -32.21 5.78 -12.56
N GLY A 103 -32.15 6.98 -11.98
CA GLY A 103 -32.58 8.20 -12.66
C GLY A 103 -32.65 9.42 -11.76
N THR A 104 -33.04 10.55 -12.34
CA THR A 104 -33.29 11.79 -11.58
C THR A 104 -34.77 11.86 -11.21
N TYR A 105 -35.05 11.82 -9.91
CA TYR A 105 -36.38 11.91 -9.33
C TYR A 105 -36.70 13.36 -8.99
N THR A 106 -37.86 13.81 -9.44
CA THR A 106 -38.42 15.13 -9.21
C THR A 106 -39.68 15.00 -8.36
N VAL A 107 -39.76 15.78 -7.28
CA VAL A 107 -40.99 15.97 -6.52
C VAL A 107 -41.58 17.33 -6.83
N ASN A 108 -42.89 17.38 -6.99
CA ASN A 108 -43.67 18.61 -7.06
C ASN A 108 -44.78 18.56 -6.00
N LEU A 109 -44.81 19.57 -5.13
CA LEU A 109 -45.71 19.69 -3.99
C LEU A 109 -46.55 20.96 -4.17
N ILE A 110 -47.88 20.81 -4.20
CA ILE A 110 -48.83 21.91 -4.33
C ILE A 110 -49.52 22.15 -3.00
N GLN A 111 -49.44 23.37 -2.48
CA GLN A 111 -50.03 23.78 -1.22
C GLN A 111 -51.45 24.34 -1.40
N ASN A 112 -52.26 24.29 -0.33
CA ASN A 112 -53.60 24.90 -0.29
C ASN A 112 -53.60 26.41 -0.59
N THR A 113 -52.51 27.10 -0.26
CA THR A 113 -52.31 28.54 -0.48
C THR A 113 -51.94 28.88 -1.93
N GLY A 114 -51.80 27.87 -2.80
CA GLY A 114 -51.33 28.03 -4.18
C GLY A 114 -49.80 28.05 -4.33
N GLY A 115 -49.05 27.89 -3.23
CA GLY A 115 -47.60 27.73 -3.27
C GLY A 115 -47.17 26.40 -3.91
N GLN A 116 -46.03 26.41 -4.59
CA GLN A 116 -45.45 25.24 -5.23
C GLN A 116 -44.00 25.06 -4.75
N LEU A 117 -43.67 23.86 -4.28
CA LEU A 117 -42.31 23.46 -3.93
C LEU A 117 -41.88 22.34 -4.86
N THR A 118 -40.65 22.43 -5.38
CA THR A 118 -40.06 21.42 -6.27
C THR A 118 -38.72 20.99 -5.74
N GLY A 119 -38.32 19.75 -6.03
CA GLY A 119 -36.98 19.30 -5.74
C GLY A 119 -36.54 18.12 -6.57
N ASP A 120 -35.24 18.03 -6.81
CA ASP A 120 -34.62 17.01 -7.65
C ASP A 120 -33.49 16.30 -6.91
N THR A 121 -33.42 14.98 -7.08
CA THR A 121 -32.35 14.13 -6.55
C THR A 121 -32.09 12.96 -7.51
N THR A 122 -30.88 12.43 -7.53
CA THR A 122 -30.58 11.22 -8.33
C THR A 122 -30.74 9.98 -7.46
N LEU A 123 -31.24 8.89 -8.03
CA LEU A 123 -31.14 7.54 -7.46
C LEU A 123 -30.20 6.72 -8.32
N ASN A 124 -29.19 6.10 -7.70
CA ASN A 124 -28.36 5.08 -8.33
C ASN A 124 -28.66 3.72 -7.69
N VAL A 125 -29.08 2.76 -8.51
CA VAL A 125 -29.33 1.39 -8.05
C VAL A 125 -28.15 0.49 -8.42
N TYR A 126 -27.63 -0.22 -7.43
CA TYR A 126 -26.48 -1.11 -7.58
C TYR A 126 -26.86 -2.57 -7.28
N GLU A 127 -26.25 -3.50 -8.00
CA GLU A 127 -26.25 -4.90 -7.61
C GLU A 127 -25.18 -5.12 -6.53
N ARG A 128 -25.51 -5.87 -5.47
CA ARG A 128 -24.52 -6.16 -4.42
C ARG A 128 -23.40 -7.02 -4.99
N ILE A 129 -22.18 -6.75 -4.55
CA ILE A 129 -21.01 -7.54 -4.95
C ILE A 129 -21.08 -8.89 -4.26
N SER A 130 -20.80 -9.96 -5.00
CA SER A 130 -20.65 -11.30 -4.45
C SER A 130 -19.67 -12.14 -5.26
N GLY A 131 -18.96 -13.03 -4.58
CA GLY A 131 -18.06 -13.99 -5.22
C GLY A 131 -16.76 -13.33 -5.66
N ALA A 132 -16.19 -12.47 -4.81
CA ALA A 132 -14.83 -11.99 -5.02
C ALA A 132 -13.87 -13.18 -5.06
N GLU A 133 -13.03 -13.24 -6.10
CA GLU A 133 -12.04 -14.29 -6.28
C GLU A 133 -10.76 -13.70 -6.87
N ILE A 134 -9.60 -14.20 -6.41
CA ILE A 134 -8.30 -13.90 -6.99
C ILE A 134 -7.75 -15.14 -7.66
N THR A 135 -7.38 -15.02 -8.94
CA THR A 135 -6.63 -16.02 -9.70
C THR A 135 -5.18 -15.57 -9.84
N GLY A 136 -4.23 -16.48 -9.58
CA GLY A 136 -2.80 -16.21 -9.73
C GLY A 136 -2.09 -17.18 -10.69
N PRO A 137 -0.75 -17.13 -10.75
CA PRO A 137 0.02 -17.99 -11.64
C PRO A 137 -0.03 -19.46 -11.21
N SER A 138 -0.13 -20.36 -12.20
CA SER A 138 -0.07 -21.82 -11.98
C SER A 138 1.36 -22.38 -11.95
N GLU A 139 2.32 -21.62 -12.46
CA GLU A 139 3.71 -22.03 -12.58
C GLU A 139 4.51 -21.74 -11.31
N THR A 140 5.60 -22.48 -11.13
CA THR A 140 6.55 -22.23 -10.03
C THR A 140 7.30 -20.93 -10.29
N LEU A 141 7.17 -19.97 -9.35
CA LEU A 141 7.82 -18.66 -9.46
C LEU A 141 9.21 -18.67 -8.82
N ILE A 142 10.22 -18.16 -9.51
CA ILE A 142 11.58 -18.00 -8.99
C ILE A 142 11.93 -16.51 -8.95
N ALA A 143 12.41 -16.04 -7.80
CA ALA A 143 12.80 -14.65 -7.59
C ALA A 143 13.88 -14.20 -8.60
N GLY A 144 13.70 -13.01 -9.17
CA GLY A 144 14.60 -12.40 -10.16
C GLY A 144 14.45 -12.95 -11.58
N ILE A 145 13.63 -13.98 -11.80
CA ILE A 145 13.49 -14.65 -13.11
C ILE A 145 12.04 -14.63 -13.57
N SER A 146 11.11 -15.06 -12.72
CA SER A 146 9.71 -15.20 -13.08
C SER A 146 8.98 -13.86 -13.04
N SER A 147 7.79 -13.83 -13.65
CA SER A 147 6.82 -12.75 -13.51
C SER A 147 5.48 -13.34 -13.07
N ALA A 148 4.67 -12.56 -12.36
CA ALA A 148 3.38 -13.02 -11.84
C ALA A 148 2.27 -12.04 -12.21
N ASN A 149 1.11 -12.61 -12.54
CA ASN A 149 -0.12 -11.88 -12.75
C ASN A 149 -1.16 -12.36 -11.73
N LEU A 150 -1.73 -11.42 -10.98
CA LEU A 150 -2.85 -11.67 -10.08
C LEU A 150 -4.07 -10.95 -10.63
N SER A 151 -5.18 -11.65 -10.85
CA SER A 151 -6.43 -11.08 -11.36
C SER A 151 -7.53 -11.26 -10.34
N CYS A 152 -8.34 -10.21 -10.15
CA CYS A 152 -9.42 -10.17 -9.16
C CYS A 152 -10.76 -9.88 -9.82
N GLN A 153 -11.69 -10.82 -9.67
CA GLN A 153 -13.01 -10.80 -10.31
C GLN A 153 -14.11 -10.94 -9.26
N ALA A 154 -15.32 -10.54 -9.62
CA ALA A 154 -16.54 -10.82 -8.86
C ALA A 154 -17.48 -11.64 -9.73
N ALA A 155 -18.23 -12.55 -9.12
CA ALA A 155 -19.29 -13.28 -9.81
C ALA A 155 -20.50 -12.38 -10.15
N ALA A 156 -20.79 -11.38 -9.32
CA ALA A 156 -21.86 -10.40 -9.54
C ALA A 156 -21.53 -9.03 -8.94
N GLY A 157 -22.23 -7.98 -9.39
CA GLY A 157 -22.11 -6.62 -8.90
C GLY A 157 -21.98 -5.57 -10.01
N THR A 158 -22.40 -4.34 -9.73
CA THR A 158 -22.31 -3.20 -10.67
C THR A 158 -21.40 -2.10 -10.16
N SER A 159 -20.76 -1.37 -11.08
CA SER A 159 -19.87 -0.24 -10.81
C SER A 159 -18.80 -0.54 -9.75
N ILE A 160 -18.16 -1.69 -9.90
CA ILE A 160 -17.18 -2.21 -8.93
C ILE A 160 -15.88 -1.42 -9.02
N SER A 161 -15.42 -0.89 -7.90
CA SER A 161 -14.05 -0.40 -7.72
C SER A 161 -13.19 -1.45 -7.01
N ARG A 162 -11.88 -1.42 -7.29
CA ARG A 162 -10.89 -2.41 -6.87
C ARG A 162 -9.75 -1.78 -6.10
N GLU A 163 -9.36 -2.42 -5.01
CA GLU A 163 -8.19 -2.07 -4.22
C GLU A 163 -7.40 -3.33 -3.89
N TRP A 164 -6.12 -3.31 -4.20
CA TRP A 164 -5.20 -4.38 -3.87
C TRP A 164 -4.45 -4.06 -2.60
N LEU A 165 -4.33 -5.04 -1.73
CA LEU A 165 -3.55 -5.00 -0.51
C LEU A 165 -2.57 -6.16 -0.48
N LYS A 166 -1.46 -5.95 0.22
CA LYS A 166 -0.52 -7.01 0.56
C LYS A 166 -0.36 -7.02 2.08
N GLY A 167 -0.78 -8.11 2.71
CA GLY A 167 -1.20 -8.06 4.11
C GLY A 167 -2.25 -6.95 4.30
N ASP A 168 -2.00 -6.04 5.25
CA ASP A 168 -2.94 -4.94 5.57
C ASP A 168 -2.63 -3.61 4.85
N GLN A 169 -1.63 -3.58 3.95
CA GLN A 169 -1.16 -2.34 3.33
C GLN A 169 -1.60 -2.23 1.86
N PRO A 170 -2.06 -1.05 1.41
CA PRO A 170 -2.37 -0.83 0.00
C PRO A 170 -1.15 -1.09 -0.90
N LEU A 171 -1.35 -1.91 -1.92
CA LEU A 171 -0.31 -2.22 -2.89
C LEU A 171 -0.09 -1.01 -3.80
N SER A 172 1.13 -0.48 -3.79
CA SER A 172 1.49 0.71 -4.57
C SER A 172 2.22 0.34 -5.86
N PRO A 173 2.02 1.10 -6.95
CA PRO A 173 2.75 0.88 -8.19
C PRO A 173 4.24 1.18 -8.01
N SER A 174 5.06 0.47 -8.78
CA SER A 174 6.51 0.63 -8.80
C SER A 174 7.05 0.33 -10.19
N ASN A 175 8.37 0.38 -10.37
CA ASN A 175 8.99 -0.05 -11.63
C ASN A 175 8.74 -1.53 -11.95
N ARG A 176 8.43 -2.36 -10.94
CA ARG A 176 8.14 -3.80 -11.11
C ARG A 176 6.65 -4.13 -11.02
N ILE A 177 5.87 -3.32 -10.32
CA ILE A 177 4.46 -3.57 -10.03
C ILE A 177 3.59 -2.58 -10.80
N THR A 178 2.80 -3.09 -11.74
CA THR A 178 1.87 -2.29 -12.54
C THR A 178 0.45 -2.86 -12.45
N PHE A 179 -0.54 -2.03 -12.81
CA PHE A 179 -1.96 -2.37 -12.74
C PHE A 179 -2.61 -2.20 -14.10
N SER A 180 -3.63 -3.00 -14.39
CA SER A 180 -4.56 -2.70 -15.48
C SER A 180 -5.32 -1.38 -15.20
N GLU A 181 -5.92 -0.80 -16.22
CA GLU A 181 -6.66 0.47 -16.12
C GLU A 181 -7.78 0.43 -15.06
N ASP A 182 -8.52 -0.68 -15.01
CA ASP A 182 -9.59 -0.93 -14.04
C ASP A 182 -9.09 -1.56 -12.71
N LYS A 183 -7.78 -1.72 -12.57
CA LYS A 183 -7.10 -2.41 -11.46
C LYS A 183 -7.59 -3.85 -11.23
N SER A 184 -8.21 -4.50 -12.21
CA SER A 184 -8.58 -5.92 -12.12
C SER A 184 -7.37 -6.85 -12.09
N THR A 185 -6.24 -6.43 -12.65
CA THR A 185 -5.02 -7.24 -12.71
C THR A 185 -3.81 -6.48 -12.20
N VAL A 186 -2.98 -7.15 -11.39
CA VAL A 186 -1.65 -6.71 -10.96
C VAL A 186 -0.61 -7.52 -11.71
N PHE A 187 0.36 -6.83 -12.31
CA PHE A 187 1.51 -7.44 -12.98
C PHE A 187 2.76 -7.16 -12.14
N ILE A 188 3.50 -8.20 -11.78
CA ILE A 188 4.75 -8.12 -11.01
C ILE A 188 5.87 -8.72 -11.85
N SER A 189 6.83 -7.89 -12.27
CA SER A 189 7.94 -8.32 -13.13
C SER A 189 9.25 -7.55 -12.89
N PRO A 190 10.35 -8.24 -12.59
CA PRO A 190 10.40 -9.61 -12.09
C PRO A 190 9.78 -9.70 -10.68
N VAL A 191 9.38 -10.91 -10.27
CA VAL A 191 9.05 -11.18 -8.87
C VAL A 191 10.32 -11.24 -8.03
N GLU A 192 10.26 -10.77 -6.78
CA GLU A 192 11.36 -10.83 -5.82
C GLU A 192 10.95 -11.62 -4.56
N SER A 193 11.92 -11.99 -3.72
CA SER A 193 11.66 -12.65 -2.43
C SER A 193 10.73 -11.81 -1.53
N SER A 194 10.82 -10.48 -1.65
CA SER A 194 9.95 -9.55 -0.95
C SER A 194 8.50 -9.65 -1.38
N ASP A 195 8.20 -10.13 -2.59
CA ASP A 195 6.84 -10.27 -3.14
C ASP A 195 6.09 -11.50 -2.60
N ASN A 196 6.79 -12.45 -1.98
CA ASN A 196 6.16 -13.59 -1.32
C ASN A 196 5.19 -13.16 -0.20
N GLY A 197 3.98 -13.73 -0.17
CA GLY A 197 3.02 -13.51 0.91
C GLY A 197 1.57 -13.42 0.46
N GLU A 198 0.70 -12.99 1.38
CA GLU A 198 -0.74 -12.86 1.14
C GLU A 198 -1.09 -11.52 0.46
N TYR A 199 -1.87 -11.63 -0.60
CA TYR A 199 -2.48 -10.53 -1.32
C TYR A 199 -3.98 -10.57 -1.11
N GLN A 200 -4.59 -9.40 -0.92
CA GLN A 200 -6.03 -9.25 -0.80
C GLN A 200 -6.53 -8.30 -1.89
N CYS A 201 -7.72 -8.56 -2.38
CA CYS A 201 -8.42 -7.68 -3.31
C CYS A 201 -9.76 -7.33 -2.71
N ARG A 202 -9.94 -6.05 -2.40
CA ARG A 202 -11.18 -5.49 -1.90
C ARG A 202 -11.97 -4.90 -3.06
N LEU A 203 -13.15 -5.45 -3.27
CA LEU A 203 -14.15 -4.97 -4.23
C LEU A 203 -15.18 -4.13 -3.51
N SER A 204 -15.53 -2.97 -4.06
CA SER A 204 -16.52 -2.10 -3.46
C SER A 204 -17.42 -1.40 -4.46
N ASN A 205 -18.67 -1.21 -4.07
CA ASN A 205 -19.61 -0.29 -4.67
C ASN A 205 -20.36 0.46 -3.55
N PRO A 206 -21.21 1.47 -3.86
CA PRO A 206 -21.82 2.30 -2.81
C PRO A 206 -22.74 1.58 -1.82
N VAL A 207 -23.10 0.31 -2.06
CA VAL A 207 -24.04 -0.46 -1.22
C VAL A 207 -23.42 -1.72 -0.61
N SER A 208 -22.23 -2.14 -1.05
CA SER A 208 -21.63 -3.40 -0.65
C SER A 208 -20.11 -3.45 -0.89
N THR A 209 -19.47 -4.33 -0.13
CA THR A 209 -18.05 -4.67 -0.27
C THR A 209 -17.88 -6.17 -0.20
N ASP A 210 -16.93 -6.72 -0.95
CA ASP A 210 -16.52 -8.13 -0.87
C ASP A 210 -14.99 -8.22 -1.01
N THR A 211 -14.37 -9.19 -0.37
CA THR A 211 -12.90 -9.30 -0.31
C THR A 211 -12.44 -10.72 -0.59
N ALA A 212 -11.45 -10.86 -1.46
CA ALA A 212 -10.77 -12.13 -1.74
C ALA A 212 -9.31 -12.08 -1.26
N SER A 213 -8.75 -13.24 -0.94
CA SER A 213 -7.35 -13.41 -0.51
C SER A 213 -6.66 -14.48 -1.34
N TYR A 214 -5.37 -14.28 -1.62
CA TYR A 214 -4.52 -15.20 -2.39
C TYR A 214 -3.09 -15.18 -1.85
N THR A 215 -2.50 -16.35 -1.60
CA THR A 215 -1.09 -16.45 -1.19
C THR A 215 -0.20 -16.64 -2.42
N LEU A 216 0.65 -15.65 -2.68
CA LEU A 216 1.68 -15.72 -3.72
C LEU A 216 2.95 -16.35 -3.15
N THR A 217 3.31 -17.53 -3.65
CA THR A 217 4.57 -18.20 -3.29
C THR A 217 5.65 -17.88 -4.30
N VAL A 218 6.71 -17.21 -3.86
CA VAL A 218 7.90 -16.93 -4.67
C VAL A 218 9.07 -17.72 -4.11
N ASN A 219 9.70 -18.57 -4.92
CA ASN A 219 10.83 -19.38 -4.51
C ASN A 219 12.12 -18.56 -4.63
N TYR A 220 12.91 -18.54 -3.57
CA TYR A 220 14.15 -17.76 -3.50
C TYR A 220 15.16 -18.42 -2.57
N GLY A 221 16.40 -17.93 -2.63
CA GLY A 221 17.48 -18.43 -1.79
C GLY A 221 18.08 -19.76 -2.26
N PRO A 222 19.02 -20.30 -1.46
CA PRO A 222 19.36 -19.85 -0.12
C PRO A 222 20.20 -18.56 -0.12
N GLU A 223 19.77 -17.57 0.65
CA GLU A 223 20.42 -16.27 0.90
C GLU A 223 20.90 -16.19 2.35
N ASP A 224 21.83 -15.29 2.64
CA ASP A 224 22.32 -15.00 4.01
C ASP A 224 22.70 -16.24 4.84
N VAL A 225 23.47 -17.17 4.26
CA VAL A 225 23.93 -18.37 4.97
C VAL A 225 24.88 -18.00 6.10
N LEU A 226 24.50 -18.36 7.32
CA LEU A 226 25.20 -17.98 8.55
C LEU A 226 25.34 -19.19 9.46
N ILE A 227 26.52 -19.35 10.07
CA ILE A 227 26.76 -20.31 11.15
C ILE A 227 26.83 -19.54 12.47
N LYS A 228 26.04 -19.96 13.46
CA LYS A 228 26.08 -19.48 14.84
C LYS A 228 26.44 -20.62 15.78
N GLY A 229 27.22 -20.37 16.81
CA GLY A 229 27.60 -21.41 17.77
C GLY A 229 28.85 -21.03 18.55
N VAL A 230 29.30 -21.97 19.40
CA VAL A 230 30.53 -21.80 20.19
C VAL A 230 31.73 -22.10 19.29
N THR A 231 32.61 -21.12 19.12
CA THR A 231 33.82 -21.22 18.27
C THR A 231 35.10 -21.45 19.08
N GLU A 232 35.05 -21.32 20.39
CA GLU A 232 36.15 -21.62 21.31
C GLU A 232 35.61 -22.45 22.48
N VAL A 233 36.12 -23.66 22.66
CA VAL A 233 35.52 -24.66 23.55
C VAL A 233 36.58 -25.43 24.32
N GLU A 234 36.37 -25.70 25.60
CA GLU A 234 37.28 -26.57 26.37
C GLU A 234 37.11 -28.04 25.97
N VAL A 235 38.23 -28.80 26.00
CA VAL A 235 38.18 -30.26 25.85
C VAL A 235 37.19 -30.88 26.84
N GLY A 236 36.37 -31.81 26.39
CA GLY A 236 35.33 -32.42 27.23
C GLY A 236 33.95 -31.77 27.12
N LYS A 237 33.84 -30.58 26.50
CA LYS A 237 32.57 -29.83 26.40
C LYS A 237 31.87 -30.07 25.07
N MET A 238 30.60 -29.66 25.03
CA MET A 238 29.75 -29.76 23.84
C MET A 238 29.96 -28.56 22.92
N VAL A 239 30.05 -28.81 21.61
CA VAL A 239 29.97 -27.81 20.54
C VAL A 239 28.62 -27.96 19.85
N GLU A 240 27.88 -26.87 19.72
CA GLU A 240 26.70 -26.79 18.86
C GLU A 240 26.92 -25.66 17.85
N LEU A 241 26.96 -26.02 16.56
CA LEU A 241 26.91 -25.09 15.45
C LEU A 241 25.53 -25.18 14.79
N ILE A 242 24.94 -24.04 14.51
CA ILE A 242 23.62 -23.90 13.89
C ILE A 242 23.79 -23.09 12.62
N CYS A 243 23.51 -23.71 11.49
CA CYS A 243 23.46 -23.08 10.19
C CYS A 243 22.04 -22.60 9.89
N SER A 244 21.91 -21.40 9.34
CA SER A 244 20.65 -20.80 8.93
C SER A 244 20.80 -20.11 7.58
N ALA A 245 19.76 -20.15 6.76
CA ALA A 245 19.68 -19.47 5.48
C ALA A 245 18.25 -18.94 5.26
N LYS A 246 18.10 -17.82 4.55
CA LYS A 246 16.81 -17.34 4.05
C LYS A 246 16.48 -18.05 2.74
N SER A 247 15.41 -18.83 2.73
CA SER A 247 15.07 -19.67 1.57
C SER A 247 13.59 -20.02 1.58
N GLU A 248 12.96 -19.98 0.42
CA GLU A 248 11.63 -20.55 0.15
C GLU A 248 11.74 -21.46 -1.08
N PRO A 249 11.44 -22.78 -0.99
CA PRO A 249 11.18 -23.51 0.25
C PRO A 249 12.41 -23.56 1.19
N PRO A 250 12.28 -24.07 2.42
CA PRO A 250 13.40 -24.25 3.35
C PRO A 250 14.57 -25.00 2.71
N ALA A 251 15.79 -24.52 2.95
CA ALA A 251 17.00 -25.10 2.37
C ALA A 251 17.38 -26.44 3.03
N ASN A 252 17.98 -27.32 2.25
CA ASN A 252 18.68 -28.51 2.72
C ASN A 252 20.09 -28.13 3.16
N PHE A 253 20.60 -28.78 4.21
CA PHE A 253 21.92 -28.49 4.75
C PHE A 253 22.87 -29.68 4.61
N SER A 254 24.16 -29.38 4.45
CA SER A 254 25.25 -30.35 4.56
C SER A 254 26.48 -29.68 5.16
N TRP A 255 27.37 -30.48 5.76
CA TRP A 255 28.54 -29.97 6.47
C TRP A 255 29.82 -30.63 6.01
N THR A 256 30.88 -29.82 5.92
CA THR A 256 32.25 -30.29 5.73
C THR A 256 33.15 -29.81 6.87
N THR A 257 34.08 -30.66 7.28
CA THR A 257 35.08 -30.39 8.31
C THR A 257 36.46 -30.45 7.68
N ASN A 258 37.21 -29.34 7.74
CA ASN A 258 38.52 -29.20 7.10
C ASN A 258 38.50 -29.65 5.61
N GLY A 259 37.39 -29.37 4.91
CA GLY A 259 37.19 -29.72 3.50
C GLY A 259 36.74 -31.17 3.23
N THR A 260 36.51 -31.99 4.26
CA THR A 260 36.00 -33.36 4.13
C THR A 260 34.51 -33.40 4.43
N ASP A 261 33.72 -34.04 3.56
CA ASP A 261 32.29 -34.20 3.76
C ASP A 261 31.97 -35.01 5.02
N THR A 262 30.93 -34.58 5.72
CA THR A 262 30.38 -35.29 6.87
C THR A 262 29.02 -35.91 6.52
N SER A 263 28.52 -36.79 7.37
CA SER A 263 27.17 -37.35 7.24
C SER A 263 26.07 -36.44 7.80
N VAL A 264 26.41 -35.26 8.32
CA VAL A 264 25.45 -34.35 8.95
C VAL A 264 24.70 -33.57 7.87
N THR A 265 23.41 -33.83 7.75
CA THR A 265 22.49 -33.17 6.79
C THR A 265 21.50 -32.21 7.45
N THR A 266 21.60 -32.04 8.77
CA THR A 266 20.74 -31.15 9.54
C THR A 266 21.33 -29.75 9.64
N ALA A 267 20.48 -28.75 9.89
CA ALA A 267 20.91 -27.38 10.19
C ALA A 267 21.83 -27.30 11.42
N LYS A 268 21.75 -28.27 12.33
CA LYS A 268 22.60 -28.35 13.53
C LYS A 268 23.73 -29.35 13.34
N TYR A 269 24.92 -28.98 13.77
CA TYR A 269 26.10 -29.83 13.89
C TYR A 269 26.52 -29.88 15.36
N ILE A 270 26.55 -31.07 15.96
CA ILE A 270 26.79 -31.25 17.40
C ILE A 270 27.97 -32.18 17.63
N ILE A 271 28.90 -31.72 18.48
CA ILE A 271 29.98 -32.53 19.04
C ILE A 271 29.74 -32.61 20.54
N TYR A 272 29.51 -33.80 21.09
CA TYR A 272 29.15 -33.95 22.51
C TYR A 272 30.36 -33.81 23.46
N ASN A 273 31.53 -34.25 23.01
CA ASN A 273 32.76 -34.27 23.80
C ASN A 273 33.92 -33.85 22.90
N ALA A 274 34.22 -32.55 22.92
CA ALA A 274 35.25 -31.96 22.08
C ALA A 274 36.66 -32.42 22.46
N THR A 275 37.46 -32.73 21.44
CA THR A 275 38.86 -33.14 21.50
C THR A 275 39.72 -32.17 20.69
N TYR A 276 41.05 -32.26 20.82
CA TYR A 276 41.95 -31.41 20.02
C TYR A 276 41.79 -31.61 18.50
N ASP A 277 41.35 -32.78 18.05
CA ASP A 277 41.16 -33.11 16.63
C ASP A 277 39.89 -32.47 16.05
N ASP A 278 38.96 -32.02 16.91
CA ASP A 278 37.76 -31.30 16.49
C ASP A 278 38.05 -29.82 16.16
N SER A 279 39.28 -29.35 16.40
CA SER A 279 39.71 -28.02 15.93
C SER A 279 39.79 -27.98 14.42
N GLY A 280 39.19 -26.96 13.81
CA GLY A 280 39.19 -26.87 12.35
C GLY A 280 38.21 -25.86 11.78
N ASN A 281 38.14 -25.86 10.46
CA ASN A 281 37.19 -25.08 9.69
C ASN A 281 35.94 -25.92 9.41
N TYR A 282 34.79 -25.45 9.88
CA TYR A 282 33.48 -26.06 9.68
C TYR A 282 32.75 -25.25 8.63
N THR A 283 32.42 -25.88 7.50
CA THR A 283 31.66 -25.24 6.43
C THR A 283 30.28 -25.86 6.35
N CYS A 284 29.24 -25.04 6.41
CA CYS A 284 27.87 -25.41 6.12
C CYS A 284 27.54 -25.02 4.69
N VAL A 285 26.91 -25.93 3.95
CA VAL A 285 26.32 -25.66 2.63
C VAL A 285 24.80 -25.72 2.78
N ALA A 286 24.12 -24.69 2.30
CA ALA A 286 22.66 -24.65 2.17
C ALA A 286 22.29 -24.74 0.68
N GLU A 287 21.29 -25.55 0.35
CA GLU A 287 20.81 -25.78 -1.02
C GLU A 287 19.28 -25.65 -1.10
N ASN A 288 18.78 -24.95 -2.11
CA ASN A 288 17.35 -24.89 -2.41
C ASN A 288 17.07 -25.70 -3.69
N ALA A 289 16.27 -26.76 -3.55
CA ALA A 289 15.99 -27.70 -4.62
C ALA A 289 15.13 -27.11 -5.76
N VAL A 290 14.36 -26.05 -5.50
CA VAL A 290 13.49 -25.41 -6.51
C VAL A 290 14.27 -24.39 -7.34
N THR A 291 15.08 -23.55 -6.69
CA THR A 291 15.90 -22.56 -7.39
C THR A 291 17.17 -23.19 -7.98
N GLY A 292 17.59 -24.36 -7.49
CA GLY A 292 18.85 -25.01 -7.83
C GLY A 292 20.09 -24.26 -7.31
N LEU A 293 19.90 -23.26 -6.44
CA LEU A 293 20.98 -22.46 -5.91
C LEU A 293 21.54 -23.10 -4.63
N SER A 294 22.85 -22.98 -4.46
CA SER A 294 23.54 -23.30 -3.22
C SER A 294 24.45 -22.16 -2.77
N ARG A 295 24.62 -22.05 -1.46
CA ARG A 295 25.49 -21.08 -0.78
C ARG A 295 26.11 -21.73 0.44
N SER A 296 27.28 -21.26 0.83
CA SER A 296 27.98 -21.80 1.99
C SER A 296 28.50 -20.71 2.91
N SER A 297 28.73 -21.09 4.16
CA SER A 297 29.33 -20.28 5.20
C SER A 297 30.32 -21.13 5.97
N ALA A 298 31.37 -20.52 6.50
CA ALA A 298 32.46 -21.23 7.18
C ALA A 298 32.81 -20.56 8.51
N VAL A 299 33.13 -21.37 9.52
CA VAL A 299 33.54 -20.89 10.84
C VAL A 299 34.69 -21.73 11.37
N GLN A 300 35.64 -21.09 12.05
CA GLN A 300 36.72 -21.79 12.72
C GLN A 300 36.33 -22.13 14.16
N VAL A 301 36.48 -23.40 14.53
CA VAL A 301 36.33 -23.88 15.92
C VAL A 301 37.71 -24.20 16.48
N LEU A 302 37.98 -23.71 17.68
CA LEU A 302 39.21 -23.95 18.44
C LEU A 302 38.87 -24.66 19.74
N THR A 303 39.48 -25.83 19.95
CA THR A 303 39.36 -26.58 21.19
C THR A 303 40.58 -26.31 22.07
N VAL A 304 40.36 -25.76 23.26
CA VAL A 304 41.42 -25.39 24.21
C VAL A 304 41.53 -26.38 25.36
N GLY A 305 42.76 -26.62 25.81
CA GLY A 305 43.00 -27.35 27.05
C GLY A 305 42.67 -26.47 28.25
N ARG A 306 42.11 -27.05 29.31
CA ARG A 306 41.96 -26.35 30.59
C ARG A 306 43.35 -25.93 31.07
N GLU A 307 43.58 -24.63 31.27
CA GLU A 307 44.79 -24.17 31.96
C GLU A 307 44.85 -24.88 33.32
N GLY A 308 45.85 -25.74 33.48
CA GLY A 308 46.20 -26.21 34.81
C GLY A 308 46.53 -24.99 35.65
N GLY A 309 45.84 -24.83 36.78
CA GLY A 309 46.24 -23.84 37.79
C GLY A 309 47.74 -23.97 38.11
N PRO A 310 48.37 -22.91 38.64
CA PRO A 310 49.83 -22.81 38.69
C PRO A 310 50.43 -24.09 39.23
N VAL A 311 51.23 -24.77 38.40
CA VAL A 311 52.01 -25.92 38.81
C VAL A 311 52.94 -25.43 39.90
N SER A 312 52.63 -25.78 41.15
CA SER A 312 53.48 -25.50 42.29
C SER A 312 54.72 -26.38 42.17
N VAL A 313 55.71 -25.92 41.41
CA VAL A 313 57.03 -26.54 41.34
C VAL A 313 57.67 -26.36 42.72
N SER A 314 57.58 -27.39 43.56
CA SER A 314 58.32 -27.45 44.81
C SER A 314 59.81 -27.65 44.49
N GLY A 315 60.53 -26.55 44.30
CA GLY A 315 62.00 -26.58 44.28
C GLY A 315 62.56 -26.98 45.65
N PRO A 316 63.65 -27.75 45.73
CA PRO A 316 64.29 -28.08 46.99
C PRO A 316 64.88 -26.81 47.65
N PRO A 317 64.96 -26.75 48.99
CA PRO A 317 65.34 -25.54 49.70
C PRO A 317 66.80 -25.17 49.44
N LEU A 318 67.01 -23.94 48.98
CA LEU A 318 68.33 -23.33 48.78
C LEU A 318 68.98 -23.02 50.13
N GLY A 319 69.87 -23.89 50.59
CA GLY A 319 70.82 -23.63 51.65
C GLY A 319 72.25 -23.57 51.09
N ALA A 320 72.72 -22.33 50.88
CA ALA A 320 74.12 -21.87 50.83
C ALA A 320 75.13 -22.58 49.90
N ILE A 321 75.75 -21.82 48.99
CA ILE A 321 77.21 -21.59 48.97
C ILE A 321 77.46 -20.29 48.20
N LEU A 322 78.19 -19.37 48.85
CA LEU A 322 78.76 -18.15 48.29
C LEU A 322 79.84 -18.49 47.26
N GLY A 323 79.92 -17.71 46.19
CA GLY A 323 81.18 -17.53 45.45
C GLY A 323 81.00 -17.24 43.96
N GLY A 324 81.32 -16.01 43.56
CA GLY A 324 81.77 -15.71 42.19
C GLY A 324 80.76 -15.03 41.27
N VAL A 325 80.50 -13.73 41.49
CA VAL A 325 79.92 -12.86 40.45
C VAL A 325 81.03 -12.01 39.85
N PHE A 326 81.64 -12.50 38.77
CA PHE A 326 82.26 -11.66 37.73
C PHE A 326 82.14 -12.40 36.40
N GLY A 327 81.36 -11.84 35.47
CA GLY A 327 81.40 -12.23 34.05
C GLY A 327 80.08 -12.67 33.42
N SER A 328 79.11 -11.78 33.26
CA SER A 328 78.04 -11.95 32.24
C SER A 328 77.35 -10.65 31.80
N LEU A 329 77.97 -9.48 32.02
CA LEU A 329 77.49 -8.19 31.52
C LEU A 329 78.07 -7.81 30.14
N GLY A 330 78.45 -8.83 29.34
CA GLY A 330 79.01 -8.66 27.98
C GLY A 330 78.12 -9.13 26.83
N CYS A 331 77.07 -9.91 27.09
CA CYS A 331 76.27 -10.53 26.02
C CYS A 331 74.91 -9.85 25.76
N VAL A 332 74.41 -9.01 26.67
CA VAL A 332 73.10 -8.34 26.49
C VAL A 332 73.21 -7.09 25.61
N GLY A 333 74.38 -6.45 25.54
CA GLY A 333 74.61 -5.24 24.73
C GLY A 333 74.73 -5.50 23.22
N LEU A 334 75.22 -6.67 22.80
CA LEU A 334 75.43 -6.99 21.38
C LEU A 334 74.15 -7.44 20.67
N ALA A 335 73.21 -8.09 21.37
CA ALA A 335 71.95 -8.54 20.78
C ALA A 335 70.99 -7.38 20.46
N VAL A 336 71.00 -6.32 21.29
CA VAL A 336 70.13 -5.14 21.11
C VAL A 336 70.57 -4.30 19.90
N ALA A 337 71.87 -4.23 19.60
CA ALA A 337 72.38 -3.48 18.44
C ALA A 337 72.01 -4.14 17.09
N VAL A 338 71.99 -5.49 17.04
CA VAL A 338 71.63 -6.25 15.82
C VAL A 338 70.14 -6.12 15.51
N ALA A 339 69.27 -6.13 16.53
CA ALA A 339 67.82 -5.94 16.34
C ALA A 339 67.47 -4.55 15.77
N VAL A 340 68.18 -3.50 16.19
CA VAL A 340 67.94 -2.13 15.72
C VAL A 340 68.43 -1.90 14.28
N MET A 341 69.49 -2.58 13.83
CA MET A 341 69.92 -2.51 12.43
C MET A 341 68.98 -3.24 11.46
N VAL A 342 68.36 -4.36 11.87
CA VAL A 342 67.44 -5.13 11.01
C VAL A 342 66.10 -4.41 10.80
N MET A 343 65.65 -3.60 11.77
CA MET A 343 64.39 -2.84 11.62
C MET A 343 64.51 -1.60 10.71
N LYS A 344 65.73 -1.10 10.43
CA LYS A 344 65.93 0.06 9.55
C LYS A 344 66.10 -0.27 8.06
N THR A 345 66.31 -1.54 7.67
CA THR A 345 66.57 -1.92 6.26
C THR A 345 65.34 -2.39 5.47
N LYS A 346 64.19 -2.67 6.11
CA LYS A 346 62.98 -3.17 5.41
C LYS A 346 61.89 -2.14 5.09
N ARG A 347 62.07 -0.85 5.40
CA ARG A 347 61.18 0.22 4.91
C ARG A 347 61.73 0.84 3.63
N ARG A 348 61.52 0.19 2.48
CA ARG A 348 61.49 0.86 1.16
C ARG A 348 60.15 0.53 0.49
N PRO A 349 59.37 1.54 0.01
CA PRO A 349 58.18 1.29 -0.78
C PRO A 349 58.57 0.87 -2.21
N SER A 350 57.92 -0.15 -2.75
CA SER A 350 57.96 -0.51 -4.17
C SER A 350 57.04 0.41 -4.99
N PRO A 351 57.41 0.78 -6.23
CA PRO A 351 56.62 1.67 -7.09
C PRO A 351 55.43 0.95 -7.75
N PRO A 352 54.41 1.68 -8.25
CA PRO A 352 53.27 1.07 -8.93
C PRO A 352 53.68 0.50 -10.30
N SER A 353 53.24 -0.72 -10.58
CA SER A 353 53.38 -1.39 -11.88
C SER A 353 52.44 -0.78 -12.91
N ARG A 354 53.02 -0.45 -14.06
CA ARG A 354 52.41 0.12 -15.24
C ARG A 354 52.08 -1.04 -16.18
N ASP A 355 50.83 -1.46 -16.25
CA ASP A 355 50.41 -2.38 -17.30
C ASP A 355 50.14 -1.63 -18.60
N THR A 356 50.71 -2.22 -19.63
CA THR A 356 50.86 -1.69 -20.98
C THR A 356 49.64 -2.11 -21.77
N GLN A 357 48.76 -1.16 -22.11
CA GLN A 357 47.74 -1.38 -23.12
C GLN A 357 48.34 -1.05 -24.48
N THR A 358 48.47 -2.09 -25.31
CA THR A 358 48.96 -2.02 -26.69
C THR A 358 48.03 -1.13 -27.51
N ALA A 359 48.57 -0.07 -28.10
CA ALA A 359 47.89 0.77 -29.08
C ALA A 359 48.01 0.14 -30.48
N VAL A 360 46.88 0.07 -31.19
CA VAL A 360 46.85 -0.07 -32.65
C VAL A 360 46.16 1.19 -33.21
N TYR A 361 47.01 2.00 -33.87
CA TYR A 361 46.79 2.99 -34.93
C TYR A 361 45.54 2.75 -35.82
N GLU A 362 44.86 3.68 -36.49
CA GLU A 362 44.89 5.14 -36.65
C GLU A 362 43.66 5.52 -37.53
N ASN A 363 43.32 6.81 -37.54
CA ASN A 363 42.73 7.57 -38.65
C ASN A 363 41.21 7.61 -38.94
N ALA A 364 40.75 8.87 -38.91
CA ALA A 364 39.96 9.57 -39.92
C ALA A 364 38.43 9.35 -39.99
N GLY A 365 37.69 10.47 -39.87
CA GLY A 365 36.40 10.65 -40.56
C GLY A 365 36.60 10.70 -42.10
N PRO A 366 35.59 10.97 -42.94
CA PRO A 366 34.36 11.75 -42.69
C PRO A 366 33.07 11.19 -43.38
N MET A 367 32.02 12.03 -43.42
CA MET A 367 30.82 12.06 -44.31
C MET A 367 29.50 11.41 -43.85
N GLY A 368 28.41 12.19 -44.05
CA GLY A 368 27.00 12.00 -43.61
C GLY A 368 26.16 11.02 -44.47
N PRO A 369 24.85 11.26 -44.79
CA PRO A 369 24.14 12.55 -44.91
C PRO A 369 22.68 12.63 -44.34
N SER A 370 22.13 13.86 -44.40
CA SER A 370 20.74 14.29 -44.72
C SER A 370 19.51 13.65 -44.06
N ALA A 371 18.62 14.49 -43.50
CA ALA A 371 17.26 14.73 -44.04
C ALA A 371 16.54 15.92 -43.36
N GLU A 372 15.79 16.65 -44.16
CA GLU A 372 15.01 17.88 -43.92
C GLU A 372 13.59 17.65 -43.34
N TYR A 373 12.91 18.79 -43.17
CA TYR A 373 11.47 19.08 -42.95
C TYR A 373 11.04 19.13 -41.49
N GLY A 374 10.54 20.23 -40.93
CA GLY A 374 10.05 21.50 -41.49
C GLY A 374 8.86 21.93 -40.64
N ASN A 375 8.90 23.12 -40.03
CA ASN A 375 7.70 23.77 -39.47
C ASN A 375 7.82 25.29 -39.55
N LEU A 376 7.17 25.84 -40.58
CA LEU A 376 6.44 27.12 -40.57
C LEU A 376 5.25 26.96 -39.59
N SER A 377 4.62 27.95 -38.97
CA SER A 377 4.60 29.42 -39.02
C SER A 377 3.75 29.86 -37.81
N GLY A 378 4.09 30.93 -37.08
CA GLY A 378 3.38 32.22 -37.15
C GLY A 378 2.08 32.25 -36.32
N THR A 379 1.66 33.30 -35.60
CA THR A 379 2.05 34.70 -35.58
C THR A 379 1.45 35.33 -34.31
N VAL A 380 2.19 36.27 -33.71
CA VAL A 380 1.80 37.12 -32.57
C VAL A 380 1.14 38.40 -33.08
N ALA A 381 0.04 38.82 -32.44
CA ALA A 381 -0.44 40.20 -32.24
C ALA A 381 -1.68 40.10 -31.33
N GLY A 382 -2.00 40.95 -30.36
CA GLY A 382 -1.55 42.27 -29.93
C GLY A 382 -2.74 42.86 -29.15
N GLN A 383 -2.49 43.43 -27.96
CA GLN A 383 -3.49 44.25 -27.25
C GLN A 383 -3.80 45.52 -28.06
N PRO A 384 -4.97 46.15 -27.84
CA PRO A 384 -4.94 47.38 -27.02
C PRO A 384 -6.15 47.57 -26.09
N SER A 385 -6.02 48.57 -25.22
CA SER A 385 -6.91 49.03 -24.17
C SER A 385 -7.83 50.19 -24.56
N SER A 386 -8.88 50.37 -23.74
CA SER A 386 -9.62 51.59 -23.35
C SER A 386 -10.62 52.25 -24.32
N GLY A 387 -11.81 52.58 -23.79
CA GLY A 387 -12.79 53.49 -24.40
C GLY A 387 -14.14 53.48 -23.66
N ASP A 388 -14.67 54.67 -23.41
CA ASP A 388 -15.67 55.09 -22.42
C ASP A 388 -17.17 54.86 -22.78
N ALA A 389 -18.00 55.01 -21.73
CA ALA A 389 -19.38 55.52 -21.65
C ALA A 389 -20.49 55.06 -22.63
N ASP A 390 -21.54 54.40 -22.11
CA ASP A 390 -22.92 54.96 -22.13
C ASP A 390 -23.89 54.16 -21.23
N ARG A 391 -24.77 54.88 -20.49
CA ARG A 391 -26.01 54.36 -19.89
C ARG A 391 -27.19 55.01 -20.63
N PRO A 392 -28.32 54.30 -20.75
CA PRO A 392 -29.52 54.86 -20.16
C PRO A 392 -30.36 53.84 -19.36
N TYR A 393 -31.34 54.42 -18.67
CA TYR A 393 -32.26 53.92 -17.64
C TYR A 393 -33.30 52.89 -18.10
N GLU A 394 -33.89 52.19 -17.10
CA GLU A 394 -34.99 51.18 -17.08
C GLU A 394 -34.46 49.73 -17.02
N GLU A 395 -34.49 49.00 -15.90
CA GLU A 395 -35.66 48.54 -15.12
C GLU A 395 -35.36 48.52 -13.60
N LEU A 396 -36.12 49.31 -12.84
CA LEU A 396 -35.96 49.49 -11.39
C LEU A 396 -37.09 48.82 -10.58
N GLN A 397 -37.70 47.75 -11.10
CA GLN A 397 -38.83 47.05 -10.45
C GLN A 397 -38.50 45.66 -9.87
N PHE A 398 -37.32 45.09 -10.13
CA PHE A 398 -36.97 43.74 -9.63
C PHE A 398 -36.14 43.70 -8.34
N LYS A 399 -35.69 44.84 -7.82
CA LYS A 399 -34.71 44.87 -6.71
C LYS A 399 -35.27 44.93 -5.29
N HIS A 400 -36.59 44.96 -5.13
CA HIS A 400 -37.21 45.03 -3.79
C HIS A 400 -37.56 43.66 -3.18
N SER A 401 -37.54 42.56 -3.94
CA SER A 401 -37.82 41.22 -3.39
C SER A 401 -36.57 40.41 -2.99
N GLU A 402 -35.41 40.66 -3.59
CA GLU A 402 -34.17 39.91 -3.28
C GLU A 402 -33.48 40.31 -1.96
N THR A 403 -33.79 41.50 -1.43
CA THR A 403 -33.07 42.04 -0.28
C THR A 403 -33.54 41.42 1.06
N TYR A 404 -34.68 40.74 1.10
CA TYR A 404 -35.21 40.17 2.35
C TYR A 404 -34.81 38.71 2.63
N CYS A 405 -34.41 37.89 1.64
CA CYS A 405 -33.99 36.49 1.90
C CYS A 405 -32.51 36.35 2.34
N ASN A 406 -31.66 37.39 2.20
CA ASN A 406 -30.23 37.31 2.55
C ASN A 406 -29.89 37.60 4.04
N PHE A 407 -30.89 37.87 4.89
CA PHE A 407 -30.67 38.18 6.31
C PHE A 407 -30.88 37.01 7.28
N ILE A 408 -31.26 35.81 6.81
CA ILE A 408 -31.53 34.62 7.66
C ILE A 408 -30.51 33.48 7.40
N LYS A 409 -29.25 33.82 7.08
CA LYS A 409 -28.11 32.87 7.10
C LYS A 409 -26.83 33.50 7.64
N LYS A 410 -26.92 34.16 8.79
CA LYS A 410 -25.75 34.44 9.64
C LYS A 410 -26.06 34.19 11.10
#